data_AF-A0A435WTN9-F1
#
_entry.id   AF-A0A435WTN9-F1
#
_cell.length_a   1.000
_cell.length_b   1.000
_cell.length_c   1.000
_cell.angle_alpha   90.00
_cell.angle_beta   90.00
_cell.angle_gamma   90.00
#
_symmetry.space_group_name_H-M   'P 1'
#
loop_
_entity.id
_entity.type
_entity.pdbx_description
1 polymer ?
#
loop_
_entity_poly.entity_id
_entity_poly.type
_entity_poly.pdbx_seq_one_letter_code
_entity_poly.pdbx_strand_id
1 'polypeptide(L)'
;ATLAIAIAIYGGSYIAEIVRGGFKSVGTGQVEAALSLGLSPWRVFTLVRLPLALRAMLPILANQYVWLMKATTMGIAVGFTDFFMIVALTINHSGQTLEAIGILMAGFLAINLSLAAVFNRINKAIALKGNQLRG
;
A
#
# COMPACT_ATOMS: atom_id res chain seq x y z
N ALA A 1 13.98 3.93 17.89
CA ALA A 1 13.14 5.12 17.63
C ALA A 1 13.43 5.73 16.25
N THR A 2 14.69 5.98 15.89
CA THR A 2 15.09 6.65 14.63
C THR A 2 14.53 6.00 13.37
N LEU A 3 14.58 4.66 13.27
CA LEU A 3 14.03 3.93 12.12
C LEU A 3 12.51 4.15 11.97
N ALA A 4 11.76 4.07 13.06
CA ALA A 4 10.32 4.26 13.04
C ALA A 4 9.96 5.68 12.60
N ILE A 5 10.70 6.69 13.05
CA ILE A 5 10.50 8.10 12.66
C ILE A 5 10.82 8.29 11.17
N ALA A 6 11.95 7.75 10.69
CA ALA A 6 12.34 7.86 9.28
C ALA A 6 11.32 7.20 8.34
N ILE A 7 10.86 6.00 8.69
CA ILE A 7 9.83 5.28 7.92
C ILE A 7 8.48 6.00 8.00
N ALA A 8 8.10 6.56 9.15
CA ALA A 8 6.86 7.31 9.30
C ALA A 8 6.85 8.58 8.44
N ILE A 9 7.94 9.36 8.44
CA ILE A 9 8.06 10.58 7.62
C ILE A 9 8.04 10.22 6.13
N TYR A 10 8.85 9.25 5.71
CA TYR A 10 8.90 8.79 4.33
C TYR A 10 7.54 8.25 3.87
N GLY A 11 6.98 7.32 4.64
CA GLY A 11 5.69 6.68 4.35
C GLY A 11 4.55 7.69 4.34
N GLY A 12 4.53 8.62 5.29
CA GLY A 12 3.54 9.69 5.37
C GLY A 12 3.57 10.63 4.16
N SER A 13 4.77 11.08 3.76
CA SER A 13 4.94 11.91 2.57
C SER A 13 4.48 11.19 1.30
N TYR A 14 4.84 9.92 1.16
CA TYR A 14 4.48 9.12 -0.02
C TYR A 14 2.96 8.84 -0.08
N ILE A 15 2.34 8.49 1.05
CA ILE A 15 0.89 8.32 1.15
C ILE A 15 0.16 9.64 0.85
N ALA A 16 0.66 10.77 1.34
CA ALA A 16 0.08 12.08 1.02
C ALA A 16 0.08 12.36 -0.50
N GLU A 17 1.15 12.00 -1.18
CA GLU A 17 1.26 12.14 -2.64
C GLU A 17 0.32 11.18 -3.39
N ILE A 18 0.15 9.94 -2.90
CA ILE A 18 -0.84 9.00 -3.43
C ILE A 18 -2.26 9.56 -3.28
N VAL A 19 -2.59 10.10 -2.10
CA VAL A 19 -3.90 10.72 -1.84
C VAL A 19 -4.11 11.95 -2.72
N ARG A 20 -3.09 12.79 -2.91
CA ARG A 20 -3.18 13.93 -3.82
C ARG A 20 -3.39 13.47 -5.27
N GLY A 21 -2.61 12.47 -5.71
CA GLY A 21 -2.66 11.91 -7.06
C GLY A 21 -4.02 11.28 -7.38
N GLY A 22 -4.59 10.49 -6.46
CA GLY A 22 -5.88 9.86 -6.70
C GLY A 22 -7.04 10.86 -6.75
N PHE A 23 -7.03 11.94 -5.96
CA PHE A 23 -8.03 13.01 -6.10
C PHE A 23 -7.88 13.77 -7.42
N LYS A 24 -6.65 13.94 -7.90
CA LYS A 24 -6.37 14.55 -9.22
C LYS A 24 -6.77 13.65 -10.39
N SER A 25 -6.80 12.33 -10.19
CA SER A 25 -7.22 11.36 -11.22
C SER A 25 -8.73 11.42 -11.52
N VAL A 26 -9.54 11.99 -10.62
CA VAL A 26 -10.97 12.15 -10.83
C VAL A 26 -11.21 13.32 -11.80
N GLY A 27 -11.71 13.01 -12.99
CA GLY A 27 -11.99 14.01 -14.03
C GLY A 27 -13.00 15.06 -13.55
N THR A 28 -12.71 16.34 -13.83
CA THR A 28 -13.57 17.48 -13.45
C THR A 28 -14.99 17.35 -14.02
N GLY A 29 -15.15 16.77 -15.20
CA GLY A 29 -16.45 16.53 -15.82
C GLY A 29 -17.41 15.64 -15.00
N GLN A 30 -16.89 14.70 -14.19
CA GLN A 30 -17.73 13.90 -13.28
C GLN A 30 -18.29 14.76 -12.14
N VAL A 31 -17.50 15.71 -11.66
CA VAL A 31 -17.89 16.65 -10.60
C VAL A 31 -18.88 17.67 -11.15
N GLU A 32 -18.62 18.22 -12.34
CA GLU A 32 -19.50 19.16 -13.04
C GLU A 32 -20.85 18.52 -13.38
N ALA A 33 -20.86 17.28 -13.90
CA ALA A 33 -22.10 16.55 -14.18
C ALA A 33 -22.93 16.30 -12.91
N ALA A 34 -22.27 15.91 -11.80
CA ALA A 34 -22.95 15.71 -10.52
C ALA A 34 -23.58 17.02 -9.99
N LEU A 35 -22.91 18.15 -10.17
CA LEU A 35 -23.44 19.48 -9.83
C LEU A 35 -24.61 19.88 -10.74
N SER A 36 -24.54 19.60 -12.05
CA SER A 36 -25.64 19.85 -13.00
C SER A 36 -26.89 19.01 -12.71
N LEU A 37 -26.74 17.85 -12.06
CA LEU A 37 -27.83 17.02 -11.56
C LEU A 37 -28.46 17.55 -10.25
N GLY A 38 -28.02 18.71 -9.76
CA GLY A 38 -28.54 19.33 -8.54
C GLY A 38 -28.04 18.71 -7.23
N LEU A 39 -26.97 17.90 -7.27
CA LEU A 39 -26.37 17.37 -6.05
C LEU A 39 -25.64 18.48 -5.27
N SER A 40 -25.84 18.51 -3.96
CA SER A 40 -25.11 19.44 -3.09
C SER A 40 -23.60 19.11 -3.09
N PRO A 41 -22.71 20.10 -2.89
CA PRO A 41 -21.26 19.89 -2.88
C PRO A 41 -20.80 18.74 -1.95
N TRP A 42 -21.49 18.58 -0.82
CA TRP A 42 -21.23 17.47 0.11
C TRP A 42 -21.59 16.10 -0.46
N ARG A 43 -22.73 15.99 -1.17
CA ARG A 43 -23.14 14.77 -1.86
C ARG A 43 -22.22 14.45 -3.03
N VAL A 44 -21.80 15.46 -3.79
CA VAL A 44 -20.82 15.29 -4.87
C VAL A 44 -19.50 14.74 -4.32
N PHE A 45 -19.02 15.27 -3.18
CA PHE A 45 -17.80 14.77 -2.55
C PHE A 45 -17.95 13.31 -2.08
N THR A 46 -18.98 13.02 -1.31
CA THR A 46 -19.16 11.70 -0.66
C THR A 46 -19.58 10.59 -1.61
N LEU A 47 -20.40 10.89 -2.63
CA LEU A 47 -20.97 9.89 -3.54
C LEU A 47 -20.19 9.74 -4.85
N VAL A 48 -19.50 10.80 -5.31
CA VAL A 48 -18.79 10.78 -6.60
C VAL A 48 -17.29 10.86 -6.38
N ARG A 49 -16.79 11.97 -5.83
CA ARG A 49 -15.35 12.26 -5.81
C ARG A 49 -14.56 11.31 -4.92
N LEU A 50 -15.02 11.07 -3.70
CA LEU A 50 -14.36 10.20 -2.72
C LEU A 50 -14.27 8.73 -3.18
N PRO A 51 -15.37 8.05 -3.59
CA PRO A 51 -15.29 6.65 -4.01
C PRO A 51 -14.45 6.46 -5.29
N LEU A 52 -14.51 7.39 -6.26
CA LEU A 52 -13.65 7.32 -7.44
C LEU A 52 -12.16 7.49 -7.08
N ALA A 53 -11.86 8.49 -6.23
CA ALA A 53 -10.50 8.78 -5.78
C ALA A 53 -9.92 7.59 -5.01
N LEU A 54 -10.69 7.00 -4.08
CA LEU A 54 -10.29 5.81 -3.32
C LEU A 54 -9.97 4.62 -4.25
N ARG A 55 -10.79 4.38 -5.28
CA ARG A 55 -10.55 3.31 -6.26
C ARG A 55 -9.22 3.51 -7.00
N ALA A 56 -8.88 4.73 -7.36
CA ALA A 56 -7.61 5.03 -8.04
C ALA A 56 -6.40 4.87 -7.11
N MET A 57 -6.53 5.20 -5.82
CA MET A 57 -5.44 5.14 -4.85
C MET A 57 -5.15 3.75 -4.32
N LEU A 58 -6.18 2.92 -4.08
CA LEU A 58 -6.06 1.61 -3.45
C LEU A 58 -4.97 0.70 -4.03
N PRO A 59 -4.86 0.49 -5.37
CA PRO A 59 -3.80 -0.36 -5.92
C PRO A 59 -2.40 0.24 -5.71
N ILE A 60 -2.28 1.57 -5.69
CA ILE A 60 -1.00 2.26 -5.45
C ILE A 60 -0.61 2.12 -3.97
N LEU A 61 -1.57 2.29 -3.05
CA LEU A 61 -1.37 2.08 -1.61
C LEU A 61 -0.93 0.65 -1.31
N ALA A 62 -1.57 -0.35 -1.93
CA ALA A 62 -1.19 -1.77 -1.76
C ALA A 62 0.29 -2.01 -2.09
N ASN A 63 0.76 -1.49 -3.22
CA ASN A 63 2.16 -1.58 -3.61
C ASN A 63 3.07 -0.84 -2.62
N GLN A 64 2.64 0.33 -2.12
CA GLN A 64 3.40 1.09 -1.13
C GLN A 64 3.55 0.34 0.20
N TYR A 65 2.53 -0.38 0.66
CA TYR A 65 2.62 -1.20 1.87
C TYR A 65 3.57 -2.39 1.69
N VAL A 66 3.52 -3.06 0.54
CA VAL A 66 4.49 -4.11 0.18
C VAL A 66 5.93 -3.57 0.20
N TRP A 67 6.14 -2.37 -0.34
CA TRP A 67 7.45 -1.71 -0.30
C TRP A 67 7.88 -1.38 1.13
N LEU A 68 6.99 -0.80 1.95
CA LEU A 68 7.29 -0.44 3.34
C LEU A 68 7.72 -1.67 4.15
N MET A 69 7.04 -2.80 3.98
CA MET A 69 7.39 -4.08 4.63
C MET A 69 8.79 -4.58 4.24
N LYS A 70 9.24 -4.30 3.01
CA LYS A 70 10.61 -4.63 2.59
C LYS A 70 11.63 -3.60 3.11
N ALA A 71 11.24 -2.33 3.17
CA ALA A 71 12.09 -1.25 3.65
C ALA A 71 12.39 -1.35 5.15
N THR A 72 11.46 -1.86 5.96
CA THR A 72 11.70 -2.10 7.41
C THR A 72 12.90 -3.03 7.66
N THR A 73 13.17 -3.95 6.74
CA THR A 73 14.30 -4.89 6.82
C THR A 73 15.66 -4.23 6.62
N MET A 74 15.73 -3.08 5.94
CA MET A 74 16.94 -2.25 5.95
C MET A 74 17.25 -1.67 7.33
N GLY A 75 16.30 -1.77 8.28
CA GLY A 75 16.46 -1.40 9.67
C GLY A 75 17.57 -2.14 10.43
N ILE A 76 18.07 -3.24 9.88
CA ILE A 76 19.26 -3.94 10.38
C ILE A 76 20.46 -3.00 10.56
N ALA A 77 20.63 -2.01 9.67
CA ALA A 77 21.71 -1.03 9.74
C ALA A 77 21.68 -0.17 11.02
N VAL A 78 20.52 -0.09 11.69
CA VAL A 78 20.29 0.69 12.92
C VAL A 78 20.01 -0.24 14.11
N GLY A 79 20.30 -1.54 13.98
CA GLY A 79 20.10 -2.53 15.05
C GLY A 79 18.64 -2.88 15.33
N PHE A 80 17.72 -2.60 14.40
CA PHE A 80 16.33 -3.01 14.56
C PHE A 80 16.19 -4.52 14.33
N THR A 81 15.59 -5.21 15.30
CA THR A 81 15.39 -6.66 15.23
C THR A 81 14.00 -6.96 14.68
N ASP A 82 13.94 -7.29 13.40
CA ASP A 82 12.74 -7.77 12.71
C ASP A 82 12.89 -9.25 12.29
N PHE A 83 11.94 -9.74 11.48
CA PHE A 83 11.99 -11.11 10.96
C PHE A 83 13.31 -11.44 10.25
N PHE A 84 13.85 -10.50 9.47
CA PHE A 84 15.12 -10.70 8.79
C PHE A 84 16.28 -10.80 9.78
N MET A 85 16.35 -9.90 10.77
CA MET A 85 17.40 -9.95 11.78
C MET A 85 17.40 -11.28 12.57
N ILE A 86 16.23 -11.80 12.93
CA ILE A 86 16.12 -13.08 13.67
C ILE A 86 16.73 -14.22 12.86
N VAL A 87 16.45 -14.27 11.56
CA VAL A 87 17.02 -15.30 10.68
C VAL A 87 18.53 -15.07 10.46
N ALA A 88 18.96 -13.83 10.29
CA ALA A 88 20.38 -13.49 10.17
C ALA A 88 21.19 -13.92 11.42
N LEU A 89 20.65 -13.71 12.63
CA LEU A 89 21.25 -14.19 13.86
C LEU A 89 21.30 -15.73 13.89
N THR A 90 20.23 -16.39 13.46
CA THR A 90 20.17 -17.85 13.38
C THR A 90 21.25 -18.42 12.47
N ILE A 91 21.52 -17.79 11.32
CA ILE A 91 22.62 -18.18 10.41
C ILE A 91 23.97 -18.11 11.13
N ASN A 92 24.23 -17.02 11.85
CA ASN A 92 25.49 -16.82 12.56
C ASN A 92 25.68 -17.80 13.72
N HIS A 93 24.62 -18.20 14.42
CA HIS A 93 24.70 -19.10 15.57
C HIS A 93 24.71 -20.59 15.20
N SER A 94 23.99 -20.99 14.15
CA SER A 94 23.83 -22.40 13.77
C SER A 94 24.77 -22.86 12.65
N GLY A 95 25.31 -21.93 11.86
CA GLY A 95 26.09 -22.24 10.64
C GLY A 95 25.24 -22.82 9.49
N GLN A 96 23.94 -23.03 9.68
CA GLN A 96 23.00 -23.56 8.69
C GLN A 96 22.48 -22.46 7.76
N THR A 97 23.38 -21.93 6.94
CA THR A 97 23.10 -20.77 6.08
C THR A 97 22.03 -21.07 5.03
N LEU A 98 22.05 -22.26 4.43
CA LEU A 98 21.18 -22.60 3.31
C LEU A 98 19.73 -22.75 3.75
N GLU A 99 19.50 -23.50 4.83
CA GLU A 99 18.17 -23.73 5.41
C GLU A 99 17.53 -22.42 5.89
N ALA A 100 18.30 -21.59 6.58
CA ALA A 100 17.83 -20.32 7.10
C ALA A 100 17.49 -19.31 6.00
N ILE A 101 18.29 -19.22 4.92
CA ILE A 101 17.94 -18.40 3.75
C ILE A 101 16.64 -18.91 3.10
N GLY A 102 16.45 -20.23 3.02
CA GLY A 102 15.19 -20.82 2.54
C GLY A 102 13.97 -20.37 3.35
N ILE A 103 14.08 -20.41 4.69
CA ILE A 103 13.04 -19.93 5.61
C ILE A 103 12.77 -18.43 5.42
N LEU A 104 13.83 -17.63 5.28
CA LEU A 104 13.73 -16.20 5.03
C LEU A 104 12.92 -15.90 3.76
N MET A 105 13.30 -16.53 2.65
CA MET A 105 12.64 -16.36 1.36
C MET A 105 11.18 -16.79 1.40
N ALA A 106 10.89 -17.95 1.98
CA ALA A 106 9.54 -18.47 2.13
C ALA A 106 8.68 -17.55 3.02
N GLY A 107 9.23 -17.06 4.14
CA GLY A 107 8.55 -16.15 5.05
C GLY A 107 8.20 -14.81 4.39
N PHE A 108 9.17 -14.18 3.73
CA PHE A 108 8.91 -12.94 2.99
C PHE A 108 7.91 -13.16 1.86
N LEU A 109 8.02 -14.26 1.11
CA LEU A 109 7.07 -14.56 0.05
C LEU A 109 5.65 -14.75 0.60
N ALA A 110 5.50 -15.50 1.68
CA ALA A 110 4.21 -15.74 2.33
C ALA A 110 3.58 -14.43 2.84
N ILE A 111 4.37 -13.56 3.48
CA ILE A 111 3.90 -12.25 3.96
C ILE A 111 3.47 -11.37 2.78
N ASN A 112 4.29 -11.27 1.73
CA ASN A 112 4.00 -10.45 0.56
C ASN A 112 2.77 -10.94 -0.20
N LEU A 113 2.63 -12.26 -0.40
CA LEU A 113 1.46 -12.86 -1.04
C LEU A 113 0.20 -12.67 -0.20
N SER A 114 0.30 -12.82 1.13
CA SER A 114 -0.83 -12.59 2.04
C SER A 114 -1.30 -11.14 1.96
N LEU A 115 -0.37 -10.19 1.99
CA LEU A 115 -0.66 -8.76 1.89
C LEU A 115 -1.28 -8.42 0.52
N ALA A 116 -0.70 -8.92 -0.57
CA ALA A 116 -1.23 -8.76 -1.92
C ALA A 116 -2.63 -9.38 -2.06
N ALA A 117 -2.87 -10.55 -1.46
CA ALA A 117 -4.18 -11.20 -1.47
C ALA A 117 -5.23 -10.39 -0.71
N VAL A 118 -4.89 -9.84 0.46
CA VAL A 118 -5.78 -8.95 1.23
C VAL A 118 -6.13 -7.70 0.41
N PHE A 119 -5.14 -7.02 -0.16
CA PHE A 119 -5.39 -5.85 -0.99
C PHE A 119 -6.18 -6.17 -2.26
N ASN A 120 -5.92 -7.31 -2.90
CA ASN A 120 -6.70 -7.77 -4.05
C ASN A 120 -8.15 -8.08 -3.68
N ARG A 121 -8.40 -8.63 -2.48
CA ARG A 121 -9.77 -8.84 -1.97
C ARG A 121 -10.46 -7.52 -1.69
N ILE A 122 -9.80 -6.57 -1.03
CA ILE A 122 -10.32 -5.22 -0.78
C ILE A 122 -10.61 -4.51 -2.11
N ASN A 123 -9.70 -4.60 -3.07
CA ASN A 123 -9.88 -4.03 -4.41
C ASN A 123 -11.09 -4.66 -5.12
N LYS A 124 -11.25 -5.98 -5.08
CA LYS A 124 -12.43 -6.68 -5.63
C LYS A 124 -13.73 -6.30 -4.92
N ALA A 125 -13.71 -6.10 -3.60
CA ALA A 125 -14.89 -5.71 -2.84
C ALA A 125 -15.33 -4.26 -3.13
N ILE A 126 -14.38 -3.37 -3.43
CA ILE A 126 -14.62 -1.95 -3.74
C ILE A 126 -14.83 -1.72 -5.25
N ALA A 127 -14.52 -2.72 -6.09
CA ALA A 127 -14.77 -2.68 -7.52
C ALA A 127 -16.30 -2.70 -7.80
N LEU A 128 -16.91 -1.51 -7.83
CA LEU A 128 -18.22 -1.32 -8.44
C LEU A 128 -18.12 -1.65 -9.94
N LYS A 129 -19.10 -2.44 -10.42
CA LYS A 129 -19.30 -2.81 -11.83
C LYS A 129 -19.49 -1.54 -12.67
N GLY A 130 -18.38 -0.92 -13.09
CA GLY A 130 -18.41 0.36 -13.79
C GLY A 130 -17.06 0.63 -14.45
N ASN A 131 -17.05 0.41 -15.76
CA ASN A 131 -16.06 0.75 -16.78
C ASN A 131 -14.66 0.15 -16.68
N GLN A 132 -14.54 -1.03 -17.29
CA GLN A 132 -13.42 -1.42 -18.14
C GLN A 132 -13.50 -0.78 -19.55
N LEU A 133 -14.01 0.45 -19.65
CA LEU A 133 -14.05 1.17 -20.92
C LEU A 133 -13.23 2.43 -20.77
N ARG A 134 -11.97 2.35 -21.23
CA ARG A 134 -11.42 3.19 -22.31
C ARG A 134 -9.90 2.97 -22.44
N GLY A 135 -9.52 2.50 -23.63
CA GLY A 135 -8.20 2.71 -24.25
C GLY A 135 -7.17 1.66 -23.91
#